data_AF-A0A7T0JSN5-F1
#
_entry.id   AF-A0A7T0JSN5-F1
#
_cell.length_a   1.000
_cell.length_b   1.000
_cell.length_c   1.000
_cell.angle_alpha   90.00
_cell.angle_beta   90.00
_cell.angle_gamma   90.00
#
_symmetry.space_group_name_H-M   'P 1'
#
loop_
_entity.id
_entity.type
_entity.pdbx_description
1 polymer ?
#
loop_
_entity_poly.entity_id
_entity_poly.type
_entity_poly.pdbx_seq_one_letter_code
_entity_poly.pdbx_strand_id
1 'polypeptide(L)'
;MQELTDQQLYSALQYAKSQDENAGRAMLEQFQNNQPALAHTILGIFPSMIAEKDQNMAYLFMDLCFDVLCVFQNAFGALPTQQSMGVDWIEKFAGLLGAELQSFMTDQPMDSKIRNQLQDRFAGRMIDSNAQTGLVNFMNLSIDQYVAEYRPSIEAVRISKTMIFVVIQLFEAIYNQSGPIKH
;
A
#
# COMPACT_ATOMS: atom_id res chain seq x y z
N MET A 1 -4.59 15.12 -6.17
CA MET A 1 -4.65 15.02 -4.70
C MET A 1 -3.51 15.84 -4.11
N GLN A 2 -3.71 16.44 -2.92
CA GLN A 2 -2.66 17.17 -2.19
C GLN A 2 -2.01 16.27 -1.14
N GLU A 3 -0.77 16.55 -0.76
CA GLU A 3 -0.14 15.92 0.40
C GLU A 3 -0.91 16.26 1.68
N LEU A 4 -1.05 15.29 2.59
CA LEU A 4 -1.66 15.53 3.89
C LEU A 4 -0.73 16.38 4.76
N THR A 5 -1.27 17.45 5.34
CA THR A 5 -0.58 18.15 6.43
C THR A 5 -0.43 17.23 7.64
N ASP A 6 0.56 17.51 8.51
CA ASP A 6 0.77 16.75 9.75
C ASP A 6 -0.51 16.62 10.59
N GLN A 7 -1.33 17.68 10.65
CA GLN A 7 -2.59 17.66 11.38
C GLN A 7 -3.63 16.72 10.74
N GLN A 8 -3.75 16.74 9.42
CA GLN A 8 -4.67 15.85 8.69
C GLN A 8 -4.22 14.40 8.80
N LEU A 9 -2.93 14.14 8.62
CA LEU A 9 -2.34 12.81 8.78
C LEU A 9 -2.56 12.28 10.20
N TYR A 10 -2.27 13.10 11.23
CA TYR A 10 -2.49 12.71 12.62
C TYR A 10 -3.96 12.41 12.90
N SER A 11 -4.88 13.27 12.45
CA SER A 11 -6.32 13.05 12.62
C SER A 11 -6.78 11.75 11.95
N ALA A 12 -6.30 11.48 10.74
CA ALA A 12 -6.65 10.29 9.98
C ALA A 12 -6.10 9.00 10.61
N LEU A 13 -4.89 9.06 11.19
CA LEU A 13 -4.30 7.95 11.95
C LEU A 13 -5.02 7.69 13.28
N GLN A 14 -5.46 8.75 13.98
CA GLN A 14 -6.31 8.60 15.16
C GLN A 14 -7.66 7.98 14.80
N TYR A 15 -8.23 8.38 13.66
CA TYR A 15 -9.44 7.77 13.14
C TYR A 15 -9.25 6.27 12.90
N ALA A 16 -8.17 5.86 12.21
CA ALA A 16 -7.85 4.45 11.99
C ALA A 16 -7.79 3.65 13.31
N LYS A 17 -7.09 4.18 14.33
CA LYS A 17 -6.97 3.57 15.65
C LYS A 17 -8.26 3.52 16.46
N SER A 18 -9.24 4.36 16.13
CA SER A 18 -10.53 4.42 16.82
C SER A 18 -11.57 3.46 16.27
N GLN A 19 -11.30 2.77 15.15
CA GLN A 19 -12.24 1.83 14.57
C GLN A 19 -12.39 0.60 15.45
N ASP A 20 -13.63 0.21 15.72
CA ASP A 20 -13.91 -1.09 16.32
C ASP A 20 -13.87 -2.20 15.26
N GLU A 21 -13.93 -3.46 15.70
CA GLU A 21 -13.84 -4.62 14.80
C GLU A 21 -14.94 -4.64 13.73
N ASN A 22 -16.16 -4.21 14.07
CA ASN A 22 -17.28 -4.23 13.14
C ASN A 22 -17.11 -3.15 12.06
N ALA A 23 -16.72 -1.95 12.47
CA ALA A 23 -16.43 -0.84 11.56
C ALA A 23 -15.25 -1.19 10.64
N GLY A 24 -14.17 -1.75 11.20
CA GLY A 24 -13.01 -2.18 10.42
C GLY A 24 -13.35 -3.27 9.40
N ARG A 25 -14.17 -4.26 9.80
CA ARG A 25 -14.67 -5.30 8.89
C ARG A 25 -15.50 -4.71 7.75
N ALA A 26 -16.40 -3.79 8.04
CA ALA A 26 -17.22 -3.14 7.04
C ALA A 26 -16.38 -2.34 6.02
N MET A 27 -15.31 -1.66 6.47
CA MET A 27 -14.38 -0.96 5.57
C MET A 27 -13.63 -1.93 4.65
N LEU A 28 -13.16 -3.06 5.18
CA LEU A 28 -12.48 -4.08 4.40
C LEU A 28 -13.42 -4.73 3.37
N GLU A 29 -14.67 -5.03 3.75
CA GLU A 29 -15.69 -5.54 2.83
C GLU A 29 -15.99 -4.53 1.72
N GLN A 30 -16.15 -3.25 2.07
CA GLN A 30 -16.36 -2.19 1.08
C GLN A 30 -15.16 -2.06 0.14
N PHE A 31 -13.93 -2.15 0.66
CA PHE A 31 -12.72 -2.10 -0.15
C PHE A 31 -12.64 -3.28 -1.13
N GLN A 32 -12.93 -4.50 -0.67
CA GLN A 32 -12.97 -5.69 -1.50
C GLN A 32 -14.03 -5.61 -2.61
N ASN A 33 -15.19 -5.03 -2.31
CA ASN A 33 -16.27 -4.84 -3.28
C ASN A 33 -15.94 -3.75 -4.30
N ASN A 34 -15.36 -2.63 -3.85
CA ASN A 34 -15.07 -1.50 -4.71
C ASN A 34 -13.82 -1.73 -5.57
N GLN A 35 -12.79 -2.39 -5.04
CA GLN A 35 -11.51 -2.60 -5.72
C GLN A 35 -11.01 -4.05 -5.54
N PRO A 36 -11.71 -5.05 -6.09
CA PRO A 36 -11.40 -6.46 -5.84
C PRO A 36 -9.97 -6.86 -6.23
N ALA A 37 -9.48 -6.38 -7.38
CA ALA A 37 -8.11 -6.69 -7.84
C ALA A 37 -7.04 -6.11 -6.90
N LEU A 38 -7.25 -4.86 -6.45
CA LEU A 38 -6.33 -4.21 -5.54
C LEU A 38 -6.39 -4.84 -4.14
N ALA A 39 -7.60 -5.11 -3.65
CA ALA A 39 -7.79 -5.74 -2.35
C ALA A 39 -7.13 -7.12 -2.29
N HIS A 40 -7.27 -7.94 -3.35
CA HIS A 40 -6.57 -9.22 -3.44
C HIS A 40 -5.04 -9.07 -3.42
N THR A 41 -4.52 -8.05 -4.11
CA THR A 41 -3.08 -7.77 -4.14
C THR A 41 -2.56 -7.34 -2.76
N ILE A 42 -3.21 -6.36 -2.13
CA ILE A 42 -2.76 -5.75 -0.86
C ILE A 42 -3.01 -6.67 0.34
N LEU A 43 -4.14 -7.38 0.38
CA LEU A 43 -4.55 -8.19 1.54
C LEU A 43 -4.26 -9.69 1.36
N GLY A 44 -3.82 -10.10 0.18
CA GLY A 44 -3.50 -11.50 -0.15
C GLY A 44 -2.06 -11.68 -0.59
N ILE A 45 -1.70 -11.14 -1.75
CA ILE A 45 -0.41 -11.38 -2.41
C ILE A 45 0.76 -10.74 -1.64
N PHE A 46 0.65 -9.47 -1.24
CA PHE A 46 1.75 -8.79 -0.54
C PHE A 46 2.05 -9.42 0.83
N PRO A 47 1.05 -9.69 1.70
CA PRO A 47 1.29 -10.34 2.97
C PRO A 47 1.86 -11.76 2.81
N SER A 48 1.46 -12.51 1.78
CA SER A 48 1.99 -13.87 1.57
C SER A 48 3.49 -13.86 1.25
N MET A 49 3.96 -12.92 0.42
CA MET A 49 5.40 -12.77 0.13
C MET A 49 6.21 -12.39 1.38
N ILE A 50 5.63 -11.61 2.29
CA ILE A 50 6.27 -11.27 3.56
C ILE A 50 6.27 -12.48 4.49
N ALA A 51 5.15 -13.22 4.56
CA ALA A 51 4.99 -14.38 5.44
C ALA A 51 5.96 -15.53 5.12
N GLU A 52 6.37 -15.67 3.86
CA GLU A 52 7.46 -16.58 3.46
C GLU A 52 8.79 -16.29 4.17
N LYS A 53 8.99 -15.05 4.62
CA LYS A 53 10.21 -14.59 5.28
C LYS A 53 10.03 -14.40 6.79
N ASP A 54 8.88 -13.87 7.19
CA ASP A 54 8.51 -13.61 8.58
C ASP A 54 6.98 -13.43 8.71
N GLN A 55 6.33 -14.40 9.36
CA GLN A 55 4.87 -14.40 9.51
C GLN A 55 4.36 -13.26 10.40
N ASN A 56 5.10 -12.88 11.44
CA ASN A 56 4.66 -11.82 12.35
C ASN A 56 4.79 -10.44 11.69
N MET A 57 5.83 -10.25 10.87
CA MET A 57 5.93 -9.07 10.01
C MET A 57 4.77 -8.98 9.01
N ALA A 58 4.29 -10.11 8.47
CA ALA A 58 3.13 -10.11 7.59
C ALA A 58 1.84 -9.66 8.31
N TYR A 59 1.66 -10.01 9.59
CA TYR A 59 0.55 -9.50 10.40
C TYR A 59 0.65 -7.99 10.60
N LEU A 60 1.82 -7.48 11.02
CA LEU A 60 2.04 -6.04 11.12
C LEU A 60 1.75 -5.34 9.78
N PHE A 61 2.22 -5.90 8.68
CA PHE A 61 2.00 -5.33 7.35
C PHE A 61 0.51 -5.20 7.02
N MET A 62 -0.31 -6.21 7.33
CA MET A 62 -1.75 -6.13 7.13
C MET A 62 -2.41 -5.04 7.98
N ASP A 63 -1.96 -4.85 9.23
CA ASP A 63 -2.44 -3.77 10.09
C ASP A 63 -2.10 -2.40 9.47
N LEU A 64 -0.86 -2.24 8.96
CA LEU A 64 -0.44 -1.00 8.29
C LEU A 64 -1.22 -0.76 6.98
N CYS A 65 -1.56 -1.81 6.22
CA CYS A 65 -2.42 -1.67 5.04
C CYS A 65 -3.82 -1.19 5.41
N PHE A 66 -4.38 -1.66 6.52
CA PHE A 66 -5.64 -1.17 7.04
C PHE A 66 -5.54 0.30 7.47
N ASP A 67 -4.47 0.69 8.17
CA ASP A 67 -4.23 2.09 8.53
C ASP A 67 -4.17 2.99 7.28
N VAL A 68 -3.47 2.57 6.22
CA VAL A 68 -3.42 3.30 4.96
C VAL A 68 -4.83 3.44 4.36
N LEU A 69 -5.61 2.36 4.28
CA LEU A 69 -6.99 2.40 3.78
C LEU A 69 -7.83 3.42 4.57
N CYS A 70 -7.77 3.38 5.89
CA CYS A 70 -8.48 4.31 6.77
C CYS A 70 -8.03 5.76 6.56
N VAL A 71 -6.72 5.99 6.44
CA VAL A 71 -6.17 7.34 6.22
C VAL A 71 -6.71 7.94 4.93
N PHE A 72 -6.66 7.18 3.84
CA PHE A 72 -7.15 7.65 2.55
C PHE A 72 -8.67 7.88 2.56
N GLN A 73 -9.45 6.96 3.13
CA GLN A 73 -10.91 7.14 3.20
C GLN A 73 -11.31 8.34 4.07
N ASN A 74 -10.62 8.55 5.19
CA ASN A 74 -10.89 9.67 6.09
C ASN A 74 -10.56 11.00 5.43
N ALA A 75 -9.43 11.08 4.72
CA ALA A 75 -8.94 12.34 4.16
C ALA A 75 -9.55 12.69 2.79
N PHE A 76 -9.88 11.70 1.97
CA PHE A 76 -10.25 11.90 0.56
C PHE A 76 -11.64 11.33 0.20
N GLY A 77 -12.33 10.72 1.16
CA GLY A 77 -13.68 10.18 0.98
C GLY A 77 -13.69 8.72 0.52
N ALA A 78 -14.88 8.23 0.12
CA ALA A 78 -15.05 6.83 -0.25
C ALA A 78 -14.19 6.42 -1.46
N LEU A 79 -13.70 5.19 -1.44
CA LEU A 79 -12.91 4.67 -2.55
C LEU A 79 -13.74 4.59 -3.83
N PRO A 80 -13.22 5.05 -4.99
CA PRO A 80 -13.84 4.83 -6.29
C PRO A 80 -14.04 3.35 -6.56
N THR A 81 -15.04 2.98 -7.34
CA THR A 81 -15.24 1.59 -7.75
C THR A 81 -14.37 1.26 -8.97
N GLN A 82 -13.87 0.04 -9.08
CA GLN A 82 -13.03 -0.40 -10.19
C GLN A 82 -13.75 -0.25 -11.53
N GLN A 83 -15.07 -0.48 -11.56
CA GLN A 83 -15.90 -0.29 -12.75
C GLN A 83 -15.97 1.18 -13.21
N SER A 84 -15.83 2.13 -12.28
CA SER A 84 -15.76 3.55 -12.62
C SER A 84 -14.40 3.98 -13.18
N MET A 85 -13.40 3.09 -13.10
CA MET A 85 -12.06 3.34 -13.64
C MET A 85 -12.03 2.91 -15.11
N GLY A 86 -11.57 3.79 -15.99
CA GLY A 86 -11.47 3.47 -17.42
C GLY A 86 -10.58 2.25 -17.67
N VAL A 87 -10.94 1.41 -18.63
CA VAL A 87 -10.24 0.15 -18.95
C VAL A 87 -8.74 0.37 -19.19
N ASP A 88 -8.39 1.39 -19.97
CA ASP A 88 -7.00 1.75 -20.26
C ASP A 88 -6.18 2.05 -19.00
N TRP A 89 -6.80 2.65 -17.98
CA TRP A 89 -6.14 2.93 -16.71
C TRP A 89 -5.91 1.63 -15.92
N ILE A 90 -6.91 0.74 -15.87
CA ILE A 90 -6.82 -0.56 -15.19
C ILE A 90 -5.72 -1.41 -15.84
N GLU A 91 -5.66 -1.48 -17.17
CA GLU A 91 -4.63 -2.24 -17.88
C GLU A 91 -3.23 -1.70 -17.62
N LYS A 92 -3.06 -0.38 -17.65
CA LYS A 92 -1.78 0.27 -17.33
C LYS A 92 -1.36 0.01 -15.88
N PHE A 93 -2.32 0.09 -14.96
CA PHE A 93 -2.10 -0.15 -13.53
C PHE A 93 -1.72 -1.61 -13.26
N ALA A 94 -2.41 -2.57 -13.88
CA ALA A 94 -2.07 -3.99 -13.80
C ALA A 94 -0.69 -4.30 -14.40
N GLY A 95 -0.33 -3.68 -15.52
CA GLY A 95 0.99 -3.84 -16.14
C GLY A 95 2.14 -3.33 -15.26
N LEU A 96 1.95 -2.18 -14.59
CA LEU A 96 2.93 -1.62 -13.66
C LEU A 96 3.08 -2.50 -12.41
N LEU A 97 1.96 -2.94 -11.82
CA LEU A 97 1.95 -3.85 -10.68
C LEU A 97 2.59 -5.20 -11.00
N GLY A 98 2.29 -5.77 -12.16
CA GLY A 98 2.85 -7.06 -12.59
C GLY A 98 4.37 -7.03 -12.75
N ALA A 99 4.91 -5.96 -13.33
CA ALA A 99 6.35 -5.77 -13.45
C ALA A 99 7.04 -5.66 -12.08
N GLU A 100 6.40 -4.97 -11.13
CA GLU A 100 6.93 -4.82 -9.78
C GLU A 100 6.89 -6.13 -9.00
N LEU A 101 5.75 -6.83 -9.00
CA LEU A 101 5.58 -8.14 -8.38
C LEU A 101 6.61 -9.15 -8.89
N GLN A 102 6.85 -9.19 -10.20
CA GLN A 102 7.87 -10.07 -10.80
C GLN A 102 9.29 -9.80 -10.27
N SER A 103 9.59 -8.57 -9.85
CA SER A 103 10.88 -8.25 -9.25
C SER A 103 11.08 -8.87 -7.86
N PHE A 104 9.99 -9.15 -7.13
CA PHE A 104 10.03 -9.76 -5.81
C PHE A 104 9.84 -11.27 -5.82
N MET A 105 9.20 -11.82 -6.85
CA MET A 105 9.07 -13.27 -7.02
C MET A 105 10.44 -13.91 -7.30
N THR A 106 10.91 -14.74 -6.38
CA THR A 106 12.20 -15.45 -6.49
C THR A 106 12.17 -16.62 -7.46
N ASP A 107 10.98 -17.13 -7.78
CA ASP A 107 10.79 -18.38 -8.54
C ASP A 107 10.88 -18.23 -10.06
N GLN A 108 10.97 -16.99 -10.56
CA GLN A 108 11.25 -16.72 -11.97
C GLN A 108 12.76 -16.48 -12.15
N PRO A 109 13.44 -17.19 -13.07
CA PRO A 109 14.86 -16.97 -13.34
C PRO A 109 15.02 -15.58 -13.97
N MET A 110 15.30 -14.59 -13.13
CA MET A 110 15.61 -13.23 -13.52
C MET A 110 17.00 -12.86 -13.02
N ASP A 111 17.79 -12.24 -13.90
CA ASP A 111 19.12 -11.76 -13.57
C ASP A 111 19.06 -10.77 -12.38
N SER A 112 19.91 -10.96 -11.38
CA SER A 112 19.90 -10.16 -10.15
C SER A 112 20.15 -8.67 -10.39
N LYS A 113 20.90 -8.31 -11.44
CA LYS A 113 21.14 -6.93 -11.83
C LYS A 113 19.89 -6.31 -12.45
N ILE A 114 19.16 -7.08 -13.26
CA ILE A 114 17.88 -6.66 -13.83
C ILE A 114 16.83 -6.52 -12.73
N ARG A 115 16.79 -7.45 -11.77
CA ARG A 115 15.92 -7.40 -10.58
C ARG A 115 16.15 -6.12 -9.77
N ASN A 116 17.40 -5.83 -9.43
CA ASN A 116 17.74 -4.62 -8.67
C ASN A 116 17.45 -3.35 -9.47
N GLN A 117 17.71 -3.33 -10.79
CA GLN A 117 17.38 -2.18 -11.64
C GLN A 117 15.88 -1.94 -11.77
N LEU A 118 15.05 -2.98 -11.78
CA LEU A 118 13.60 -2.83 -11.79
C LEU A 118 13.10 -2.24 -10.47
N GLN A 119 13.59 -2.77 -9.34
CA GLN A 119 13.30 -2.24 -8.00
C GLN A 119 13.74 -0.77 -7.85
N ASP A 120 14.96 -0.43 -8.29
CA ASP A 120 15.51 0.93 -8.23
C ASP A 120 14.77 1.90 -9.16
N ARG A 121 14.39 1.46 -10.38
CA ARG A 121 13.63 2.30 -11.32
C ARG A 121 12.21 2.55 -10.85
N PHE A 122 11.60 1.59 -10.17
CA PHE A 122 10.27 1.76 -9.60
C PHE A 122 10.32 2.71 -8.40
N ALA A 123 11.28 2.52 -7.48
CA ALA A 123 11.55 3.47 -6.41
C ALA A 123 11.79 4.90 -6.97
N GLY A 124 12.60 5.03 -8.02
CA GLY A 124 12.87 6.31 -8.68
C GLY A 124 11.66 6.97 -9.33
N ARG A 125 10.78 6.20 -9.99
CA ARG A 125 9.56 6.75 -10.63
C ARG A 125 8.47 7.14 -9.62
N MET A 126 8.49 6.54 -8.43
CA MET A 126 7.52 6.84 -7.38
C MET A 126 7.97 7.98 -6.45
N ILE A 127 9.24 8.37 -6.48
CA ILE A 127 9.76 9.57 -5.80
C ILE A 127 9.38 10.88 -6.54
N ASP A 128 9.11 10.81 -7.85
CA ASP A 128 8.66 11.94 -8.65
C ASP A 128 7.13 12.20 -8.58
N SER A 129 6.36 11.37 -7.87
CA SER A 129 4.95 11.67 -7.55
C SER A 129 4.88 12.54 -6.29
N ASN A 130 3.86 13.41 -6.19
CA ASN A 130 3.54 14.25 -5.03
C ASN A 130 3.22 13.40 -3.78
N ALA A 131 4.24 12.72 -3.25
CA ALA A 131 4.13 11.61 -2.33
C ALA A 131 3.55 12.06 -0.99
N GLN A 132 2.67 11.24 -0.42
CA GLN A 132 2.27 11.28 0.99
C GLN A 132 3.48 10.95 1.87
N THR A 133 4.49 11.82 1.88
CA THR A 133 5.81 11.58 2.46
C THR A 133 5.69 11.44 3.98
N GLY A 134 4.80 12.24 4.59
CA GLY A 134 4.44 12.08 6.00
C GLY A 134 3.89 10.68 6.31
N LEU A 135 2.99 10.15 5.49
CA LEU A 135 2.41 8.82 5.67
C LEU A 135 3.47 7.72 5.48
N VAL A 136 4.31 7.82 4.45
CA VAL A 136 5.41 6.87 4.21
C VAL A 136 6.38 6.84 5.40
N ASN A 137 6.76 8.02 5.90
CA ASN A 137 7.63 8.13 7.07
C ASN A 137 6.98 7.52 8.31
N PHE A 138 5.70 7.77 8.54
CA PHE A 138 4.97 7.18 9.64
C PHE A 138 4.95 5.65 9.55
N MET A 139 4.62 5.09 8.39
CA MET A 139 4.60 3.63 8.20
C MET A 139 5.98 2.99 8.38
N ASN A 140 7.03 3.64 7.88
CA ASN A 140 8.41 3.18 8.08
C ASN A 140 8.81 3.22 9.56
N LEU A 141 8.40 4.25 10.31
CA LEU A 141 8.64 4.34 11.74
C LEU A 141 7.93 3.22 12.52
N SER A 142 6.68 2.89 12.16
CA SER A 142 5.97 1.75 12.76
C SER A 142 6.70 0.42 12.52
N ILE A 143 7.23 0.22 11.31
CA ILE A 143 8.06 -0.95 11.00
C ILE A 143 9.35 -0.93 11.81
N ASP A 144 10.04 0.21 11.92
CA ASP A 144 11.29 0.32 12.66
C ASP A 144 11.11 0.10 14.17
N GLN A 145 9.99 0.53 14.74
CA GLN A 145 9.62 0.24 16.13
C GLN A 145 9.45 -1.27 16.36
N TYR A 146 8.74 -1.94 15.45
CA TYR A 146 8.60 -3.40 15.49
C TYR A 146 9.96 -4.11 15.35
N VAL A 147 10.84 -3.62 14.48
CA VAL A 147 12.19 -4.17 14.29
C VAL A 147 13.02 -4.08 15.57
N ALA A 148 12.94 -2.95 16.28
CA ALA A 148 13.66 -2.74 17.54
C ALA A 148 13.24 -3.73 18.63
N GLU A 149 11.98 -4.17 18.62
CA GLU A 149 11.41 -5.05 19.63
C GLU A 149 11.58 -6.55 19.29
N TYR A 150 11.34 -6.94 18.04
CA TYR A 150 11.20 -8.36 17.66
C TYR A 150 12.32 -8.94 16.79
N ARG A 151 13.23 -8.10 16.26
CA ARG A 151 14.35 -8.51 15.37
C ARG A 151 13.95 -9.46 14.23
N PRO A 152 13.00 -9.07 13.37
CA PRO A 152 12.56 -9.86 12.21
C PRO A 152 13.68 -10.03 11.17
N SER A 153 13.45 -10.88 10.17
CA SER A 153 14.36 -11.03 9.03
C SER A 153 14.58 -9.72 8.28
N ILE A 154 15.85 -9.38 7.97
CA ILE A 154 16.20 -8.19 7.18
C ILE A 154 15.46 -8.18 5.83
N GLU A 155 15.28 -9.36 5.22
CA GLU A 155 14.56 -9.49 3.95
C GLU A 155 13.08 -9.15 4.12
N ALA A 156 12.44 -9.62 5.20
CA ALA A 156 11.05 -9.31 5.51
C ALA A 156 10.84 -7.81 5.77
N VAL A 157 11.77 -7.16 6.49
CA VAL A 157 11.74 -5.70 6.72
C VAL A 157 11.81 -4.94 5.40
N ARG A 158 12.76 -5.32 4.53
CA ARG A 158 12.94 -4.67 3.22
C ARG A 158 11.68 -4.81 2.36
N ILE A 159 11.15 -6.04 2.24
CA ILE A 159 9.93 -6.29 1.45
C ILE A 159 8.77 -5.49 2.03
N SER A 160 8.58 -5.48 3.34
CA SER A 160 7.46 -4.75 3.98
C SER A 160 7.52 -3.25 3.74
N LYS A 161 8.71 -2.64 3.89
CA LYS A 161 8.92 -1.20 3.61
C LYS A 161 8.67 -0.87 2.14
N THR A 162 9.11 -1.72 1.22
CA THR A 162 8.83 -1.51 -0.20
C THR A 162 7.34 -1.65 -0.49
N MET A 163 6.70 -2.72 -0.02
CA MET A 163 5.29 -2.99 -0.29
C MET A 163 4.37 -1.95 0.33
N ILE A 164 4.68 -1.42 1.52
CA ILE A 164 3.82 -0.38 2.13
C ILE A 164 3.93 0.93 1.36
N PHE A 165 5.11 1.25 0.83
CA PHE A 165 5.30 2.36 -0.08
C PHE A 165 4.50 2.16 -1.38
N VAL A 166 4.56 0.96 -1.97
CA VAL A 166 3.73 0.61 -3.14
C VAL A 166 2.26 0.81 -2.80
N VAL A 167 1.77 0.26 -1.69
CA VAL A 167 0.37 0.38 -1.24
C VAL A 167 -0.08 1.83 -1.20
N ILE A 168 0.68 2.73 -0.57
CA ILE A 168 0.37 4.16 -0.51
C ILE A 168 0.23 4.72 -1.93
N GLN A 169 1.19 4.45 -2.81
CA GLN A 169 1.19 4.93 -4.19
C GLN A 169 0.01 4.40 -5.01
N LEU A 170 -0.42 3.16 -4.76
CA LEU A 170 -1.61 2.57 -5.40
C LEU A 170 -2.87 3.34 -4.99
N PHE A 171 -3.03 3.65 -3.71
CA PHE A 171 -4.13 4.49 -3.25
C PHE A 171 -4.05 5.90 -3.85
N GLU A 172 -2.89 6.55 -3.85
CA GLU A 172 -2.71 7.86 -4.49
C GLU A 172 -3.14 7.84 -5.97
N ALA A 173 -2.72 6.83 -6.71
CA ALA A 173 -3.06 6.68 -8.12
C ALA A 173 -4.57 6.56 -8.34
N ILE A 174 -5.27 5.79 -7.50
CA ILE A 174 -6.73 5.64 -7.57
C ILE A 174 -7.43 6.96 -7.32
N TYR A 175 -7.10 7.66 -6.23
CA TYR A 175 -7.75 8.92 -5.87
C TYR A 175 -7.42 10.05 -6.85
N ASN A 176 -6.25 10.03 -7.47
CA ASN A 176 -5.90 10.98 -8.53
C ASN A 176 -6.68 10.72 -9.82
N GLN A 177 -6.97 9.45 -10.15
CA GLN A 177 -7.71 9.08 -11.35
C GLN A 177 -9.20 9.43 -11.26
N SER A 178 -9.80 9.35 -10.07
CA SER A 178 -11.23 9.59 -9.88
C SER A 178 -11.64 11.07 -9.97
N GLY A 179 -10.70 12.01 -9.99
CA GLY A 179 -10.99 13.44 -9.90
C GLY A 179 -11.67 13.82 -8.57
N PRO A 180 -11.92 15.12 -8.30
CA PRO A 180 -12.61 15.51 -7.09
C PRO A 180 -14.05 14.97 -7.12
N ILE A 181 -14.40 14.15 -6.14
CA ILE A 181 -15.79 13.77 -5.86
C ILE A 181 -16.51 15.08 -5.50
N LYS A 182 -17.31 15.60 -6.43
CA LYS A 182 -18.22 16.72 -6.14
C LYS A 182 -19.32 16.16 -5.23
N HIS A 183 -19.28 16.56 -3.96
CA HIS A 183 -20.44 16.49 -3.07
C HIS A 183 -21.48 17.53 -3.47
#